data_AF-A0A7W1LSR6-F1
#
_entry.id   AF-A0A7W1LSR6-F1
#
_cell.length_a   1.000
_cell.length_b   1.000
_cell.length_c   1.000
_cell.angle_alpha   90.00
_cell.angle_beta   90.00
_cell.angle_gamma   90.00
#
_symmetry.space_group_name_H-M   'P 1'
#
loop_
_entity.id
_entity.type
_entity.pdbx_description
1 polymer ?
#
loop_
_entity_poly.entity_id
_entity_poly.type
_entity_poly.pdbx_seq_one_letter_code
_entity_poly.pdbx_strand_id
1 'polypeptide(L)'
;MTVYVPEQFADDEADVLRRYFTNLDGPVFALVNLPEVVKGALFARYSRSPKSLRRLFLDEFVGELDISGDHTVDATIGLERAEQLYERVFFEYGDDSVAQLGGVHLACEQASNLLTKILEWGRLMSYLEQSTRYIAYDARLGGRYRYHRDGALLSSRLGARYVGDVDRIFDAYSTTIDAVTEHVRDTVPRDPSDSEFVYRQATRAKALDAARGILPAASLSNVGIYGSGQGFEALLLRMRSHPLPEAREYAELMLFELRKVIPSFLRRVDLPERGGAWSDYFADTRARTELAVQSLFEGSEAEPVDEVRLLDWDPDAEDKILAAACYVHTSLPEDQVLARVRTMSDDQRASLLRAYVGERANRRHKPGRAFERCSYRFDVLSDYGAFRDLQRHRMLTIDWQPLTPDHGYVRPGLVDEAGCTEVYDEALERSAALYHALRPEFPEQARYAVSMAYRMRYSMQFNAREAIHMLELRSSPQGHPAYRRVALEMHRLIGEQAGHRALAAVMTHMTTAAPELERLESERRAAARRTPVDEPSSTLL
;
A
#
# COMPACT_ATOMS: atom_id res chain seq x y z
N MET A 1 -8.25 -19.88 -9.93
CA MET A 1 -8.66 -18.51 -10.26
C MET A 1 -10.09 -18.18 -9.87
N THR A 2 -10.30 -17.07 -9.15
CA THR A 2 -11.62 -16.45 -9.02
C THR A 2 -12.10 -16.01 -10.39
N VAL A 3 -13.37 -16.23 -10.74
CA VAL A 3 -13.93 -15.72 -11.99
C VAL A 3 -13.92 -14.20 -11.93
N TYR A 4 -13.07 -13.58 -12.76
CA TYR A 4 -13.08 -12.13 -12.99
C TYR A 4 -14.44 -11.74 -13.53
N VAL A 5 -15.04 -10.71 -12.94
CA VAL A 5 -16.29 -10.14 -13.46
C VAL A 5 -15.91 -8.94 -14.34
N PRO A 6 -15.90 -9.09 -15.67
CA PRO A 6 -15.59 -7.99 -16.57
C PRO A 6 -16.72 -6.96 -16.53
N GLU A 7 -16.32 -5.69 -16.62
CA GLU A 7 -17.27 -4.64 -16.91
C GLU A 7 -17.78 -4.76 -18.34
N GLN A 8 -19.07 -4.48 -18.54
CA GLN A 8 -19.70 -4.49 -19.85
C GLN A 8 -19.61 -3.08 -20.44
N PHE A 9 -19.23 -3.01 -21.71
CA PHE A 9 -19.10 -1.78 -22.47
C PHE A 9 -19.99 -1.88 -23.70
N ALA A 10 -20.60 -0.76 -24.10
CA ALA A 10 -21.24 -0.66 -25.41
C ALA A 10 -20.17 -0.71 -26.52
N ASP A 11 -20.57 -0.99 -27.76
CA ASP A 11 -19.62 -1.18 -28.87
C ASP A 11 -18.79 0.09 -29.14
N ASP A 12 -19.41 1.27 -29.04
CA ASP A 12 -18.78 2.58 -29.19
C ASP A 12 -17.79 2.86 -28.03
N GLU A 13 -18.16 2.53 -26.80
CA GLU A 13 -17.27 2.59 -25.63
C GLU A 13 -16.05 1.67 -25.83
N ALA A 14 -16.28 0.44 -26.29
CA ALA A 14 -15.22 -0.53 -26.51
C ALA A 14 -14.24 -0.08 -27.61
N ASP A 15 -14.73 0.53 -28.69
CA ASP A 15 -13.91 1.07 -29.78
C ASP A 15 -12.97 2.19 -29.33
N VAL A 16 -13.42 3.02 -28.39
CA VAL A 16 -12.55 4.02 -27.76
C VAL A 16 -11.52 3.34 -26.85
N LEU A 17 -11.95 2.44 -25.97
CA LEU A 17 -11.08 1.80 -24.99
C LEU A 17 -9.95 0.98 -25.63
N ARG A 18 -10.18 0.30 -26.77
CA ARG A 18 -9.17 -0.52 -27.46
C ARG A 18 -7.92 0.27 -27.88
N ARG A 19 -8.00 1.60 -27.99
CA ARG A 19 -6.86 2.46 -28.34
C ARG A 19 -5.90 2.68 -27.18
N TYR A 20 -6.41 2.56 -25.95
CA TYR A 20 -5.71 3.00 -24.74
C TYR A 20 -5.46 1.88 -23.72
N PHE A 21 -6.03 0.69 -23.91
CA PHE A 21 -5.90 -0.45 -23.00
C PHE A 21 -5.57 -1.74 -23.76
N THR A 22 -4.69 -2.58 -23.21
CA THR A 22 -4.21 -3.81 -23.87
C THR A 22 -5.22 -4.97 -23.92
N ASN A 23 -6.29 -4.90 -23.11
CA ASN A 23 -7.49 -5.74 -23.18
C ASN A 23 -8.65 -5.07 -22.43
N LEU A 24 -9.88 -5.56 -22.64
CA LEU A 24 -11.10 -5.02 -22.01
C LEU A 24 -11.74 -5.99 -20.99
N ASP A 25 -11.37 -7.25 -21.07
CA ASP A 25 -12.06 -8.40 -20.50
C ASP A 25 -11.23 -9.15 -19.46
N GLY A 26 -9.96 -8.78 -19.28
CA GLY A 26 -9.07 -9.33 -18.26
C GLY A 26 -8.91 -8.43 -17.02
N PRO A 27 -8.54 -9.04 -15.87
CA PRO A 27 -8.26 -8.31 -14.62
C PRO A 27 -6.93 -7.55 -14.65
N VAL A 28 -6.01 -7.92 -15.54
CA VAL A 28 -4.71 -7.26 -15.70
C VAL A 28 -4.65 -6.63 -17.07
N PHE A 29 -4.19 -5.39 -17.17
CA PHE A 29 -4.07 -4.66 -18.44
C PHE A 29 -3.13 -3.47 -18.29
N ALA A 30 -2.47 -3.08 -19.38
CA ALA A 30 -1.60 -1.91 -19.43
C ALA A 30 -2.28 -0.72 -20.12
N LEU A 31 -1.87 0.48 -19.73
CA LEU A 31 -2.31 1.74 -20.36
C LEU A 31 -1.32 2.11 -21.45
N VAL A 32 -1.82 2.19 -22.68
CA VAL A 32 -1.04 2.53 -23.89
C VAL A 32 -1.57 3.82 -24.50
N ASN A 33 -0.74 4.50 -25.30
CA ASN A 33 -1.15 5.68 -26.09
C ASN A 33 -1.82 6.83 -25.30
N LEU A 34 -1.60 6.91 -23.99
CA LEU A 34 -2.06 8.02 -23.14
C LEU A 34 -0.86 8.87 -22.68
N PRO A 35 -1.02 10.19 -22.53
CA PRO A 35 -0.03 11.03 -21.87
C PRO A 35 0.22 10.56 -20.43
N GLU A 36 1.48 10.60 -19.96
CA GLU A 36 1.86 10.12 -18.62
C GLU A 36 1.11 10.86 -17.50
N VAL A 37 0.80 12.15 -17.69
CA VAL A 37 0.00 12.94 -16.74
C VAL A 37 -1.42 12.38 -16.61
N VAL A 38 -2.02 11.94 -17.71
CA VAL A 38 -3.37 11.33 -17.71
C VAL A 38 -3.35 9.97 -17.02
N LYS A 39 -2.35 9.12 -17.31
CA LYS A 39 -2.19 7.82 -16.64
C LYS A 39 -2.05 7.99 -15.12
N GLY A 40 -1.22 8.93 -14.68
CA GLY A 40 -1.03 9.25 -13.27
C GLY A 40 -2.29 9.78 -12.58
N ALA A 41 -3.01 10.70 -13.24
CA ALA A 41 -4.29 11.24 -12.73
C ALA A 41 -5.36 10.15 -12.62
N LEU A 42 -5.46 9.28 -13.64
CA LEU A 42 -6.42 8.18 -13.67
C LEU A 42 -6.20 7.22 -12.50
N PHE A 43 -4.95 6.77 -12.24
CA PHE A 43 -4.67 5.92 -11.08
C PHE A 43 -4.90 6.62 -9.73
N ALA A 44 -4.61 7.91 -9.63
CA ALA A 44 -4.89 8.68 -8.43
C ALA A 44 -6.39 8.70 -8.11
N ARG A 45 -7.23 8.93 -9.12
CA ARG A 45 -8.71 8.84 -9.02
C ARG A 45 -9.18 7.42 -8.72
N TYR A 46 -8.59 6.43 -9.38
CA TYR A 46 -8.93 5.02 -9.24
C TYR A 46 -8.77 4.47 -7.83
N SER A 47 -7.71 4.88 -7.13
CA SER A 47 -7.48 4.48 -5.73
C SER A 47 -8.60 4.88 -4.74
N ARG A 48 -9.48 5.80 -5.16
CA ARG A 48 -10.60 6.34 -4.38
C ARG A 48 -11.96 6.15 -5.06
N SER A 49 -12.02 5.35 -6.12
CA SER A 49 -13.24 5.08 -6.89
C SER A 49 -13.62 3.60 -6.79
N PRO A 50 -14.92 3.26 -6.67
CA PRO A 50 -15.38 1.88 -6.75
C PRO A 50 -15.45 1.33 -8.19
N LYS A 51 -15.37 2.19 -9.21
CA LYS A 51 -15.44 1.82 -10.65
C LYS A 51 -14.19 1.07 -11.11
N SER A 52 -14.29 0.32 -12.21
CA SER A 52 -13.09 -0.17 -12.92
C SER A 52 -12.29 1.01 -13.50
N LEU A 53 -11.02 0.79 -13.82
CA LEU A 53 -10.19 1.85 -14.38
C LEU A 53 -10.70 2.31 -15.75
N ARG A 54 -11.21 1.35 -16.56
CA ARG A 54 -11.71 1.59 -17.91
C ARG A 54 -13.00 2.44 -17.90
N ARG A 55 -13.92 2.14 -16.99
CA ARG A 55 -15.13 2.97 -16.81
C ARG A 55 -14.82 4.34 -16.26
N LEU A 56 -13.91 4.43 -15.30
CA LEU A 56 -13.44 5.72 -14.79
C LEU A 56 -12.85 6.59 -15.90
N PHE A 57 -12.10 6.00 -16.83
CA PHE A 57 -11.55 6.70 -17.99
C PHE A 57 -12.64 7.24 -18.91
N LEU A 58 -13.64 6.42 -19.26
CA LEU A 58 -14.78 6.86 -20.08
C LEU A 58 -15.57 7.98 -19.40
N ASP A 59 -15.83 7.84 -18.11
CA ASP A 59 -16.70 8.78 -17.40
C ASP A 59 -16.03 10.13 -17.09
N GLU A 60 -14.71 10.14 -16.83
CA GLU A 60 -14.00 11.33 -16.31
C GLU A 60 -12.92 11.89 -17.24
N PHE A 61 -12.42 11.16 -18.25
CA PHE A 61 -11.22 11.57 -18.99
C PHE A 61 -11.37 11.60 -20.51
N VAL A 62 -12.25 10.77 -21.09
CA VAL A 62 -12.36 10.65 -22.56
C VAL A 62 -12.74 11.96 -23.26
N GLY A 63 -13.63 12.75 -22.65
CA GLY A 63 -14.16 13.98 -23.25
C GLY A 63 -13.14 15.13 -23.29
N GLU A 64 -12.05 15.03 -22.54
CA GLU A 64 -11.00 16.05 -22.45
C GLU A 64 -9.75 15.71 -23.30
N LEU A 65 -9.74 14.55 -23.96
CA LEU A 65 -8.61 14.12 -24.80
C LEU A 65 -8.71 14.73 -26.21
N ASP A 66 -7.67 15.45 -26.61
CA ASP A 66 -7.48 15.84 -28.01
C ASP A 66 -7.04 14.63 -28.84
N ILE A 67 -8.01 14.02 -29.52
CA ILE A 67 -7.84 12.83 -30.37
C ILE A 67 -7.27 13.14 -31.76
N SER A 68 -6.97 14.41 -32.08
CA SER A 68 -6.53 14.81 -33.43
C SER A 68 -5.08 14.40 -33.77
N GLY A 69 -4.25 14.09 -32.77
CA GLY A 69 -2.83 13.75 -32.94
C GLY A 69 -2.48 12.25 -32.93
N ASP A 70 -3.43 11.37 -32.59
CA ASP A 70 -3.17 9.92 -32.38
C ASP A 70 -3.00 9.13 -33.68
N HIS A 71 -3.15 9.78 -34.84
CA HIS A 71 -3.14 9.14 -36.16
C HIS A 71 -1.79 9.17 -36.91
N THR A 72 -0.75 9.84 -36.40
CA THR A 72 0.41 10.21 -37.26
C THR A 72 1.81 9.87 -36.77
N VAL A 73 1.99 9.18 -35.63
CA VAL A 73 3.32 8.64 -35.29
C VAL A 73 3.28 7.13 -35.47
N ASP A 74 3.71 6.67 -36.65
CA ASP A 74 3.92 5.26 -36.93
C ASP A 74 5.10 4.74 -36.08
N ALA A 75 4.78 4.36 -34.84
CA ALA A 75 5.72 3.85 -33.84
C ALA A 75 6.33 2.49 -34.22
N THR A 76 5.99 1.92 -35.39
CA THR A 76 6.58 0.67 -35.89
C THR A 76 7.92 0.89 -36.59
N ILE A 77 8.23 2.11 -37.04
CA ILE A 77 9.50 2.42 -37.72
C ILE A 77 10.66 2.37 -36.71
N GLY A 78 11.44 1.28 -36.76
CA GLY A 78 12.62 1.07 -35.91
C GLY A 78 12.40 0.20 -34.67
N LEU A 79 11.17 -0.28 -34.43
CA LEU A 79 10.86 -1.15 -33.29
C LEU A 79 11.67 -2.46 -33.36
N GLU A 80 11.69 -3.15 -34.50
CA GLU A 80 12.47 -4.39 -34.68
C GLU A 80 13.97 -4.16 -34.43
N ARG A 81 14.51 -3.03 -34.87
CA ARG A 81 15.93 -2.69 -34.67
C ARG A 81 16.23 -2.36 -33.21
N ALA A 82 15.30 -1.69 -32.51
CA ALA A 82 15.42 -1.42 -31.08
C ALA A 82 15.30 -2.72 -30.28
N GLU A 83 14.37 -3.62 -30.62
CA GLU A 83 14.22 -4.92 -29.99
C GLU A 83 15.46 -5.80 -30.15
N GLN A 84 16.03 -5.88 -31.36
CA GLN A 84 17.28 -6.60 -31.62
C GLN A 84 18.48 -6.01 -30.85
N LEU A 85 18.53 -4.68 -30.70
CA LEU A 85 19.55 -4.02 -29.90
C LEU A 85 19.41 -4.38 -28.42
N TYR A 86 18.20 -4.28 -27.87
CA TYR A 86 17.92 -4.66 -26.48
C TYR A 86 18.25 -6.12 -26.23
N GLU A 87 17.90 -7.02 -27.15
CA GLU A 87 18.25 -8.44 -27.07
C GLU A 87 19.76 -8.63 -26.95
N ARG A 88 20.54 -7.99 -27.82
CA ARG A 88 22.01 -8.06 -27.74
C ARG A 88 22.53 -7.55 -26.39
N VAL A 89 22.02 -6.41 -25.92
CA VAL A 89 22.47 -5.78 -24.68
C VAL A 89 22.14 -6.63 -23.45
N PHE A 90 20.94 -7.20 -23.38
CA PHE A 90 20.53 -8.02 -22.22
C PHE A 90 21.15 -9.42 -22.20
N PHE A 91 21.36 -10.04 -23.36
CA PHE A 91 21.88 -11.41 -23.44
C PHE A 91 23.40 -11.48 -23.53
N GLU A 92 24.06 -10.54 -24.22
CA GLU A 92 25.52 -10.60 -24.45
C GLU A 92 26.32 -9.76 -23.45
N TYR A 93 25.84 -8.58 -23.04
CA TYR A 93 26.61 -7.65 -22.20
C TYR A 93 26.22 -7.68 -20.71
N GLY A 94 25.02 -8.18 -20.36
CA GLY A 94 24.58 -8.26 -18.97
C GLY A 94 24.26 -6.90 -18.34
N ASP A 95 24.03 -5.87 -19.15
CA ASP A 95 23.72 -4.50 -18.70
C ASP A 95 22.27 -4.37 -18.22
N ASP A 96 21.94 -4.99 -17.08
CA ASP A 96 20.59 -4.99 -16.51
C ASP A 96 20.07 -3.57 -16.15
N SER A 97 20.96 -2.57 -16.06
CA SER A 97 20.58 -1.17 -15.83
C SER A 97 19.75 -0.57 -16.97
N VAL A 98 19.90 -1.05 -18.20
CA VAL A 98 19.10 -0.61 -19.36
C VAL A 98 17.63 -0.97 -19.18
N ALA A 99 17.31 -2.03 -18.43
CA ALA A 99 15.95 -2.42 -18.11
C ALA A 99 15.21 -1.45 -17.17
N GLN A 100 15.91 -0.44 -16.64
CA GLN A 100 15.31 0.63 -15.85
C GLN A 100 14.72 1.75 -16.71
N LEU A 101 15.07 1.82 -18.00
CA LEU A 101 14.73 2.94 -18.88
C LEU A 101 13.34 2.80 -19.55
N GLY A 102 12.82 1.58 -19.65
CA GLY A 102 11.46 1.32 -20.10
C GLY A 102 10.51 1.08 -18.93
N GLY A 103 9.36 1.76 -18.90
CA GLY A 103 8.38 1.64 -17.83
C GLY A 103 6.95 1.45 -18.32
N VAL A 104 6.12 0.81 -17.49
CA VAL A 104 4.72 0.50 -17.82
C VAL A 104 3.80 0.87 -16.66
N HIS A 105 2.66 1.46 -17.05
CA HIS A 105 1.49 1.66 -16.21
C HIS A 105 0.56 0.44 -16.33
N LEU A 106 0.50 -0.37 -15.29
CA LEU A 106 -0.25 -1.63 -15.24
C LEU A 106 -1.38 -1.54 -14.21
N ALA A 107 -2.59 -1.91 -14.60
CA ALA A 107 -3.73 -2.08 -13.72
C ALA A 107 -3.87 -3.56 -13.32
N CYS A 108 -4.08 -3.81 -12.04
CA CYS A 108 -4.37 -5.13 -11.47
C CYS A 108 -5.69 -5.04 -10.71
N GLU A 109 -6.77 -5.53 -11.30
CA GLU A 109 -8.11 -5.51 -10.71
C GLU A 109 -8.47 -6.83 -10.04
N GLN A 110 -9.34 -6.75 -9.03
CA GLN A 110 -9.90 -7.93 -8.36
C GLN A 110 -8.81 -8.84 -7.75
N ALA A 111 -7.78 -8.24 -7.16
CA ALA A 111 -6.73 -8.92 -6.41
C ALA A 111 -7.10 -9.02 -4.92
N SER A 112 -6.90 -10.18 -4.27
CA SER A 112 -7.11 -10.28 -2.82
C SER A 112 -6.20 -9.31 -2.04
N ASN A 113 -6.54 -9.02 -0.78
CA ASN A 113 -5.67 -8.19 0.05
C ASN A 113 -4.31 -8.88 0.29
N LEU A 114 -4.23 -10.22 0.31
CA LEU A 114 -2.95 -10.93 0.37
C LEU A 114 -2.11 -10.66 -0.89
N LEU A 115 -2.72 -10.80 -2.08
CA LEU A 115 -2.03 -10.54 -3.35
C LEU A 115 -1.58 -9.09 -3.48
N THR A 116 -2.39 -8.13 -3.04
CA THR A 116 -2.01 -6.71 -3.12
C THR A 116 -0.70 -6.44 -2.39
N LYS A 117 -0.45 -7.06 -1.23
CA LYS A 117 0.81 -6.88 -0.48
C LYS A 117 2.01 -7.52 -1.18
N ILE A 118 1.79 -8.57 -1.96
CA ILE A 118 2.82 -9.20 -2.81
C ILE A 118 3.15 -8.28 -4.00
N LEU A 119 2.14 -7.76 -4.70
CA LEU A 119 2.31 -6.80 -5.80
C LEU A 119 3.10 -5.57 -5.34
N GLU A 120 2.76 -5.09 -4.14
CA GLU A 120 3.33 -3.92 -3.49
C GLU A 120 4.65 -4.18 -2.74
N TRP A 121 5.34 -5.29 -2.97
CA TRP A 121 6.60 -5.56 -2.28
C TRP A 121 7.79 -4.72 -2.82
N GLY A 122 7.80 -4.41 -4.12
CA GLY A 122 8.92 -3.69 -4.75
C GLY A 122 9.12 -2.27 -4.21
N ARG A 123 10.38 -1.87 -4.00
CA ARG A 123 10.74 -0.54 -3.48
C ARG A 123 10.83 0.53 -4.57
N LEU A 124 11.35 0.17 -5.74
CA LEU A 124 11.61 1.07 -6.87
C LEU A 124 10.49 1.01 -7.93
N MET A 125 9.24 1.01 -7.45
CA MET A 125 8.04 1.06 -8.26
C MET A 125 7.00 1.92 -7.52
N SER A 126 6.01 2.42 -8.25
CA SER A 126 4.94 3.25 -7.71
C SER A 126 3.63 2.48 -7.70
N TYR A 127 2.83 2.69 -6.65
CA TYR A 127 1.64 1.88 -6.39
C TYR A 127 0.49 2.72 -5.86
N LEU A 128 -0.71 2.40 -6.34
CA LEU A 128 -1.95 3.00 -5.90
C LEU A 128 -3.02 1.91 -5.74
N GLU A 129 -3.10 1.36 -4.52
CA GLU A 129 -4.14 0.41 -4.12
C GLU A 129 -5.41 1.14 -3.64
N GLN A 130 -6.59 0.64 -4.06
CA GLN A 130 -7.90 1.04 -3.55
C GLN A 130 -7.95 1.03 -2.01
N SER A 131 -8.56 2.06 -1.45
CA SER A 131 -8.58 2.25 -0.01
C SER A 131 -9.90 1.80 0.63
N THR A 132 -9.81 0.80 1.51
CA THR A 132 -10.90 0.39 2.41
C THR A 132 -11.31 1.47 3.42
N ARG A 133 -10.57 2.59 3.46
CA ARG A 133 -10.88 3.76 4.27
C ARG A 133 -11.82 4.75 3.58
N TYR A 134 -11.98 4.65 2.26
CA TYR A 134 -12.76 5.59 1.43
C TYR A 134 -13.84 4.89 0.59
N ILE A 135 -13.69 3.59 0.34
CA ILE A 135 -14.62 2.81 -0.48
C ILE A 135 -15.28 1.78 0.42
N ALA A 136 -16.61 1.66 0.31
CA ALA A 136 -17.39 0.59 0.94
C ALA A 136 -17.31 -0.70 0.09
N TYR A 137 -17.19 -1.84 0.76
CA TYR A 137 -17.00 -3.16 0.14
C TYR A 137 -18.26 -4.05 0.23
N ASP A 138 -19.39 -3.45 0.58
CA ASP A 138 -20.73 -4.03 0.73
C ASP A 138 -21.48 -4.15 -0.62
N ALA A 139 -20.98 -3.52 -1.68
CA ALA A 139 -21.51 -3.66 -3.03
C ALA A 139 -21.21 -5.04 -3.64
N ARG A 140 -22.24 -5.65 -4.25
CA ARG A 140 -22.14 -6.95 -4.95
C ARG A 140 -21.70 -6.77 -6.39
N LEU A 141 -20.63 -7.45 -6.79
CA LEU A 141 -20.12 -7.49 -8.15
C LEU A 141 -20.58 -8.79 -8.83
N GLY A 142 -21.32 -8.68 -9.94
CA GLY A 142 -21.92 -9.85 -10.60
C GLY A 142 -22.85 -10.65 -9.67
N GLY A 143 -23.57 -9.97 -8.78
CA GLY A 143 -24.49 -10.57 -7.80
C GLY A 143 -23.84 -11.16 -6.54
N ARG A 144 -22.51 -11.07 -6.38
CA ARG A 144 -21.77 -11.68 -5.27
C ARG A 144 -20.90 -10.67 -4.51
N TYR A 145 -20.62 -10.94 -3.24
CA TYR A 145 -19.62 -10.15 -2.50
C TYR A 145 -18.22 -10.29 -3.11
N ARG A 146 -17.46 -9.19 -2.99
CA ARG A 146 -16.14 -8.98 -3.60
C ARG A 146 -15.03 -9.62 -2.77
N TYR A 147 -14.94 -10.95 -2.81
CA TYR A 147 -13.83 -11.70 -2.22
C TYR A 147 -13.28 -12.78 -3.15
N HIS A 148 -12.00 -13.10 -2.95
CA HIS A 148 -11.24 -14.11 -3.68
C HIS A 148 -11.79 -15.50 -3.36
N ARG A 149 -12.06 -16.24 -4.42
CA ARG A 149 -12.56 -17.61 -4.46
C ARG A 149 -11.49 -18.49 -5.10
N ASP A 150 -10.67 -19.13 -4.27
CA ASP A 150 -9.64 -20.07 -4.72
C ASP A 150 -10.30 -21.34 -5.29
N GLY A 151 -9.85 -21.77 -6.47
CA GLY A 151 -10.50 -22.86 -7.21
C GLY A 151 -10.35 -24.23 -6.55
N ALA A 152 -9.18 -24.51 -5.95
CA ALA A 152 -8.94 -25.75 -5.24
C ALA A 152 -9.75 -25.80 -3.94
N LEU A 153 -9.78 -24.68 -3.20
CA LEU A 153 -10.59 -24.55 -1.99
C LEU A 153 -12.08 -24.72 -2.30
N LEU A 154 -12.60 -24.06 -3.33
CA LEU A 154 -14.01 -24.16 -3.71
C LEU A 154 -14.43 -25.57 -4.14
N SER A 155 -13.51 -26.31 -4.77
CA SER A 155 -13.76 -27.69 -5.20
C SER A 155 -13.63 -28.72 -4.07
N SER A 156 -13.20 -28.29 -2.88
CA SER A 156 -13.01 -29.15 -1.71
C SER A 156 -14.30 -29.28 -0.88
N ARG A 157 -14.27 -30.18 0.10
CA ARG A 157 -15.33 -30.32 1.12
C ARG A 157 -15.58 -29.04 1.95
N LEU A 158 -14.62 -28.11 1.97
CA LEU A 158 -14.71 -26.85 2.71
C LEU A 158 -15.25 -25.69 1.86
N GLY A 159 -15.44 -25.88 0.54
CA GLY A 159 -15.84 -24.82 -0.39
C GLY A 159 -17.16 -24.15 -0.04
N ALA A 160 -18.21 -24.93 0.25
CA ALA A 160 -19.51 -24.40 0.64
C ALA A 160 -19.46 -23.64 1.98
N ARG A 161 -18.67 -24.14 2.94
CA ARG A 161 -18.44 -23.46 4.21
C ARG A 161 -17.70 -22.14 4.01
N TYR A 162 -16.65 -22.13 3.19
CA TYR A 162 -15.90 -20.91 2.87
C TYR A 162 -16.82 -19.82 2.32
N VAL A 163 -17.64 -20.15 1.32
CA VAL A 163 -18.59 -19.20 0.73
C VAL A 163 -19.59 -18.70 1.77
N GLY A 164 -20.25 -19.60 2.49
CA GLY A 164 -21.29 -19.23 3.46
C GLY A 164 -20.76 -18.44 4.65
N ASP A 165 -19.57 -18.78 5.16
CA ASP A 165 -18.97 -18.05 6.28
C ASP A 165 -18.46 -16.67 5.84
N VAL A 166 -17.82 -16.56 4.66
CA VAL A 166 -17.35 -15.27 4.16
C VAL A 166 -18.53 -14.36 3.78
N ASP A 167 -19.60 -14.87 3.17
CA ASP A 167 -20.79 -14.08 2.86
C ASP A 167 -21.39 -13.45 4.14
N ARG A 168 -21.49 -14.22 5.25
CA ARG A 168 -21.97 -13.71 6.55
C ARG A 168 -21.05 -12.65 7.16
N ILE A 169 -19.74 -12.76 6.95
CA ILE A 169 -18.78 -11.72 7.38
C ILE A 169 -19.05 -10.42 6.61
N PHE A 170 -19.35 -10.50 5.30
CA PHE A 170 -19.73 -9.32 4.51
C PHE A 170 -21.10 -8.75 4.91
N ASP A 171 -22.08 -9.59 5.25
CA ASP A 171 -23.38 -9.14 5.78
C ASP A 171 -23.20 -8.38 7.10
N ALA A 172 -22.35 -8.89 8.01
CA ALA A 172 -22.01 -8.23 9.26
C ALA A 172 -21.28 -6.89 9.03
N TYR A 173 -20.37 -6.84 8.06
CA TYR A 173 -19.71 -5.60 7.65
C TYR A 173 -20.71 -4.54 7.15
N SER A 174 -21.65 -4.93 6.27
CA SER A 174 -22.69 -4.04 5.75
C SER A 174 -23.55 -3.47 6.88
N THR A 175 -24.01 -4.35 7.78
CA THR A 175 -24.84 -3.97 8.93
C THR A 175 -24.13 -3.00 9.86
N THR A 176 -22.87 -3.32 10.21
CA THR A 176 -22.04 -2.50 11.11
C THR A 176 -21.79 -1.12 10.52
N ILE A 177 -21.51 -1.04 9.22
CA ILE A 177 -21.25 0.22 8.54
C ILE A 177 -22.44 1.18 8.64
N ASP A 178 -23.66 0.68 8.44
CA ASP A 178 -24.85 1.52 8.43
C ASP A 178 -25.19 1.99 9.84
N ALA A 179 -25.18 1.08 10.81
CA ALA A 179 -25.41 1.41 12.22
C ALA A 179 -24.38 2.41 12.77
N VAL A 180 -23.09 2.22 12.48
CA VAL A 180 -22.04 3.17 12.88
C VAL A 180 -22.21 4.52 12.15
N THR A 181 -22.61 4.51 10.88
CA THR A 181 -22.85 5.77 10.13
C THR A 181 -23.99 6.58 10.77
N GLU A 182 -25.07 5.91 11.18
CA GLU A 182 -26.21 6.52 11.87
C GLU A 182 -25.78 7.07 13.24
N HIS A 183 -25.13 6.24 14.06
CA HIS A 183 -24.62 6.65 15.37
C HIS A 183 -23.71 7.89 15.30
N VAL A 184 -22.76 7.95 14.36
CA VAL A 184 -21.88 9.12 14.18
C VAL A 184 -22.68 10.38 13.84
N ARG A 185 -23.76 10.25 13.04
CA ARG A 185 -24.60 11.40 12.66
C ARG A 185 -25.46 11.90 13.80
N ASP A 186 -25.90 11.00 14.67
CA ASP A 186 -26.70 11.34 15.85
C ASP A 186 -25.86 11.98 16.96
N THR A 187 -24.59 11.59 17.08
CA THR A 187 -23.70 12.04 18.16
C THR A 187 -22.84 13.24 17.79
N VAL A 188 -22.47 13.40 16.51
CA VAL A 188 -21.62 14.52 16.05
C VAL A 188 -22.47 15.51 15.26
N PRO A 189 -22.89 16.65 15.84
CA PRO A 189 -23.74 17.61 15.16
C PRO A 189 -23.01 18.25 13.97
N ARG A 190 -23.75 18.48 12.88
CA ARG A 190 -23.24 19.24 11.74
C ARG A 190 -23.08 20.72 12.11
N ASP A 191 -21.89 21.27 11.95
CA ASP A 191 -21.67 22.71 12.05
C ASP A 191 -22.46 23.45 10.94
N PRO A 192 -23.16 24.55 11.23
CA PRO A 192 -23.92 25.30 10.23
C PRO A 192 -23.09 25.79 9.03
N SER A 193 -21.78 25.94 9.18
CA SER A 193 -20.84 26.30 8.10
C SER A 193 -20.48 25.13 7.18
N ASP A 194 -20.79 23.88 7.57
CA ASP A 194 -20.55 22.71 6.74
C ASP A 194 -21.69 22.43 5.77
N SER A 195 -21.34 22.20 4.51
CA SER A 195 -22.30 21.66 3.55
C SER A 195 -22.72 20.26 3.96
N GLU A 196 -23.97 19.90 3.63
CA GLU A 196 -24.48 18.55 3.87
C GLU A 196 -23.63 17.48 3.19
N PHE A 197 -23.11 17.77 1.99
CA PHE A 197 -22.22 16.87 1.26
C PHE A 197 -20.93 16.59 2.04
N VAL A 198 -20.22 17.63 2.50
CA VAL A 198 -18.97 17.51 3.26
C VAL A 198 -19.17 16.72 4.55
N TYR A 199 -20.25 17.03 5.28
CA TYR A 199 -20.61 16.33 6.50
C TYR A 199 -20.89 14.84 6.24
N ARG A 200 -21.74 14.51 5.25
CA ARG A 200 -22.06 13.12 4.89
C ARG A 200 -20.81 12.31 4.49
N GLN A 201 -19.87 12.92 3.77
CA GLN A 201 -18.59 12.29 3.42
C GLN A 201 -17.73 12.03 4.65
N ALA A 202 -17.60 13.00 5.55
CA ALA A 202 -16.80 12.89 6.77
C ALA A 202 -17.36 11.81 7.72
N THR A 203 -18.68 11.76 7.95
CA THR A 203 -19.27 10.75 8.83
C THR A 203 -19.18 9.35 8.23
N ARG A 204 -19.41 9.19 6.92
CA ARG A 204 -19.26 7.90 6.24
C ARG A 204 -17.82 7.41 6.28
N ALA A 205 -16.85 8.30 6.09
CA ALA A 205 -15.44 7.98 6.20
C ALA A 205 -15.05 7.47 7.60
N LYS A 206 -15.62 8.05 8.65
CA LYS A 206 -15.40 7.61 10.04
C LYS A 206 -16.00 6.22 10.28
N ALA A 207 -17.21 5.96 9.79
CA ALA A 207 -17.84 4.66 9.87
C ALA A 207 -17.06 3.56 9.11
N LEU A 208 -16.53 3.89 7.92
CA LEU A 208 -15.67 2.98 7.17
C LEU A 208 -14.38 2.62 7.94
N ASP A 209 -13.73 3.60 8.57
CA ASP A 209 -12.55 3.36 9.40
C ASP A 209 -12.86 2.44 10.59
N ALA A 210 -14.06 2.54 11.21
CA ALA A 210 -14.46 1.65 12.30
C ALA A 210 -14.83 0.23 11.84
N ALA A 211 -15.58 0.10 10.74
CA ALA A 211 -16.12 -1.19 10.32
C ALA A 211 -15.15 -2.04 9.47
N ARG A 212 -14.15 -1.41 8.80
CA ARG A 212 -13.22 -2.13 7.89
C ARG A 212 -12.47 -3.30 8.51
N GLY A 213 -12.37 -3.37 9.84
CA GLY A 213 -11.76 -4.48 10.56
C GLY A 213 -12.45 -5.82 10.32
N ILE A 214 -13.75 -5.83 9.99
CA ILE A 214 -14.53 -7.04 9.68
C ILE A 214 -14.13 -7.65 8.34
N LEU A 215 -13.62 -6.86 7.39
CA LEU A 215 -13.32 -7.35 6.05
C LEU A 215 -12.23 -8.44 6.09
N PRO A 216 -12.45 -9.62 5.49
CA PRO A 216 -11.45 -10.68 5.41
C PRO A 216 -10.35 -10.31 4.41
N ALA A 217 -9.16 -10.89 4.55
CA ALA A 217 -8.06 -10.72 3.61
C ALA A 217 -8.39 -11.26 2.20
N ALA A 218 -9.43 -12.08 2.08
CA ALA A 218 -10.03 -12.45 0.80
C ALA A 218 -10.60 -11.26 0.01
N SER A 219 -10.95 -10.15 0.67
CA SER A 219 -11.62 -9.01 0.03
C SER A 219 -10.83 -8.53 -1.20
N LEU A 220 -11.52 -8.22 -2.30
CA LEU A 220 -10.91 -7.90 -3.58
C LEU A 220 -10.67 -6.40 -3.74
N SER A 221 -9.43 -6.02 -3.92
CA SER A 221 -8.95 -4.66 -4.17
C SER A 221 -8.41 -4.52 -5.59
N ASN A 222 -8.19 -3.28 -6.00
CA ASN A 222 -7.52 -2.97 -7.25
C ASN A 222 -6.24 -2.17 -6.99
N VAL A 223 -5.20 -2.42 -7.79
CA VAL A 223 -3.87 -1.81 -7.65
C VAL A 223 -3.44 -1.25 -9.00
N GLY A 224 -3.12 0.04 -9.04
CA GLY A 224 -2.34 0.63 -10.12
C GLY A 224 -0.85 0.51 -9.82
N ILE A 225 -0.05 0.11 -10.81
CA ILE A 225 1.40 -0.07 -10.70
C ILE A 225 2.07 0.73 -11.81
N TYR A 226 3.10 1.50 -11.46
CA TYR A 226 4.08 1.98 -12.43
C TYR A 226 5.45 1.44 -12.05
N GLY A 227 6.11 0.77 -13.00
CA GLY A 227 7.41 0.17 -12.77
C GLY A 227 8.23 0.06 -14.05
N SER A 228 9.54 -0.08 -13.88
CA SER A 228 10.44 -0.36 -15.00
C SER A 228 10.39 -1.84 -15.40
N GLY A 229 10.93 -2.19 -16.56
CA GLY A 229 11.13 -3.58 -16.98
C GLY A 229 11.86 -4.41 -15.92
N GLN A 230 12.93 -3.86 -15.33
CA GLN A 230 13.65 -4.50 -14.23
C GLN A 230 12.76 -4.70 -12.98
N GLY A 231 11.95 -3.69 -12.64
CA GLY A 231 11.02 -3.78 -11.50
C GLY A 231 9.98 -4.89 -11.70
N PHE A 232 9.41 -4.98 -12.89
CA PHE A 232 8.46 -6.03 -13.25
C PHE A 232 9.11 -7.42 -13.34
N GLU A 233 10.30 -7.56 -13.94
CA GLU A 233 11.04 -8.82 -13.98
C GLU A 233 11.25 -9.37 -12.56
N ALA A 234 11.78 -8.54 -11.65
CA ALA A 234 11.99 -8.92 -10.25
C ALA A 234 10.68 -9.26 -9.52
N LEU A 235 9.58 -8.56 -9.81
CA LEU A 235 8.27 -8.86 -9.23
C LEU A 235 7.75 -10.22 -9.72
N LEU A 236 7.78 -10.47 -11.03
CA LEU A 236 7.29 -11.69 -11.65
C LEU A 236 8.03 -12.93 -11.15
N LEU A 237 9.36 -12.88 -11.05
CA LEU A 237 10.18 -14.00 -10.54
C LEU A 237 9.79 -14.38 -9.10
N ARG A 238 9.53 -13.38 -8.23
CA ARG A 238 9.05 -13.64 -6.86
C ARG A 238 7.62 -14.18 -6.84
N MET A 239 6.73 -13.66 -7.69
CA MET A 239 5.35 -14.12 -7.73
C MET A 239 5.21 -15.56 -8.24
N ARG A 240 5.97 -15.93 -9.28
CA ARG A 240 6.00 -17.30 -9.83
C ARG A 240 6.51 -18.33 -8.82
N SER A 241 7.40 -17.94 -7.93
CA SER A 241 7.94 -18.78 -6.84
C SER A 241 7.15 -18.71 -5.53
N HIS A 242 6.12 -17.86 -5.47
CA HIS A 242 5.31 -17.64 -4.27
C HIS A 242 4.42 -18.86 -3.96
N PRO A 243 4.18 -19.23 -2.69
CA PRO A 243 3.38 -20.41 -2.34
C PRO A 243 1.88 -20.25 -2.64
N LEU A 244 1.37 -19.03 -2.58
CA LEU A 244 -0.04 -18.71 -2.87
C LEU A 244 -0.37 -18.97 -4.36
N PRO A 245 -1.36 -19.83 -4.68
CA PRO A 245 -1.77 -20.06 -6.06
C PRO A 245 -2.18 -18.79 -6.81
N GLU A 246 -2.92 -17.89 -6.15
CA GLU A 246 -3.33 -16.61 -6.73
C GLU A 246 -2.13 -15.81 -7.23
N ALA A 247 -1.04 -15.73 -6.47
CA ALA A 247 0.16 -14.98 -6.89
C ALA A 247 0.81 -15.56 -8.15
N ARG A 248 0.87 -16.89 -8.27
CA ARG A 248 1.42 -17.56 -9.46
C ARG A 248 0.53 -17.37 -10.68
N GLU A 249 -0.78 -17.57 -10.51
CA GLU A 249 -1.78 -17.35 -11.57
C GLU A 249 -1.72 -15.89 -12.07
N TYR A 250 -1.66 -14.93 -11.15
CA TYR A 250 -1.61 -13.50 -11.50
C TYR A 250 -0.30 -13.10 -12.17
N ALA A 251 0.82 -13.76 -11.85
CA ALA A 251 2.09 -13.54 -12.52
C ALA A 251 2.02 -13.87 -14.03
N GLU A 252 1.32 -14.94 -14.41
CA GLU A 252 1.14 -15.28 -15.82
C GLU A 252 0.30 -14.22 -16.56
N LEU A 253 -0.78 -13.74 -15.92
CA LEU A 253 -1.61 -12.67 -16.48
C LEU A 253 -0.81 -11.38 -16.66
N MET A 254 0.00 -11.02 -15.67
CA MET A 254 0.88 -9.86 -15.76
C MET A 254 1.94 -10.01 -16.85
N LEU A 255 2.61 -11.16 -16.92
CA LEU A 255 3.63 -11.42 -17.94
C LEU A 255 3.04 -11.32 -19.36
N PHE A 256 1.85 -11.90 -19.56
CA PHE A 256 1.15 -11.84 -20.84
C PHE A 256 0.87 -10.39 -21.28
N GLU A 257 0.33 -9.56 -20.38
CA GLU A 257 -0.01 -8.17 -20.70
C GLU A 257 1.21 -7.28 -20.85
N LEU A 258 2.20 -7.44 -19.97
CA LEU A 258 3.43 -6.65 -20.04
C LEU A 258 4.22 -6.93 -21.32
N ARG A 259 4.19 -8.17 -21.84
CA ARG A 259 4.83 -8.52 -23.12
C ARG A 259 4.22 -7.81 -24.33
N LYS A 260 2.99 -7.30 -24.23
CA LYS A 260 2.40 -6.46 -25.30
C LYS A 260 3.03 -5.06 -25.36
N VAL A 261 3.70 -4.61 -24.29
CA VAL A 261 4.23 -3.24 -24.16
C VAL A 261 5.75 -3.21 -24.07
N ILE A 262 6.36 -4.14 -23.33
CA ILE A 262 7.80 -4.21 -23.06
C ILE A 262 8.36 -5.63 -23.26
N PRO A 263 8.12 -6.28 -24.42
CA PRO A 263 8.46 -7.69 -24.64
C PRO A 263 9.94 -8.01 -24.39
N SER A 264 10.84 -7.18 -24.89
CA SER A 264 12.30 -7.40 -24.81
C SER A 264 12.83 -7.44 -23.37
N PHE A 265 12.19 -6.72 -22.44
CA PHE A 265 12.60 -6.67 -21.04
C PHE A 265 12.16 -7.90 -20.23
N LEU A 266 11.23 -8.71 -20.76
CA LEU A 266 10.58 -9.81 -20.03
C LEU A 266 10.78 -11.18 -20.72
N ARG A 267 11.68 -11.27 -21.70
CA ARG A 267 11.97 -12.52 -22.40
C ARG A 267 12.53 -13.60 -21.48
N ARG A 268 13.29 -13.22 -20.44
CA ARG A 268 14.02 -14.17 -19.57
C ARG A 268 13.17 -14.76 -18.46
N VAL A 269 12.01 -14.17 -18.14
CA VAL A 269 11.19 -14.47 -16.95
C VAL A 269 10.77 -15.94 -16.87
N ASP A 270 10.45 -16.56 -17.99
CA ASP A 270 9.91 -17.93 -18.09
C ASP A 270 10.82 -18.88 -18.88
N LEU A 271 12.03 -18.45 -19.25
CA LEU A 271 13.03 -19.35 -19.84
C LEU A 271 13.54 -20.32 -18.75
N PRO A 272 13.55 -21.65 -19.00
CA PRO A 272 13.93 -22.64 -17.99
C PRO A 272 15.28 -22.37 -17.32
N GLU A 273 16.33 -22.13 -18.11
CA GLU A 273 17.70 -21.92 -17.63
C GLU A 273 17.97 -20.49 -17.10
N ARG A 274 16.94 -19.63 -17.01
CA ARG A 274 17.06 -18.23 -16.55
C ARG A 274 16.02 -17.95 -15.46
N GLY A 275 14.90 -17.32 -15.81
CA GLY A 275 13.86 -16.97 -14.85
C GLY A 275 13.19 -18.19 -14.22
N GLY A 276 13.16 -19.33 -14.93
CA GLY A 276 12.77 -20.63 -14.37
C GLY A 276 13.69 -21.04 -13.22
N ALA A 277 14.99 -21.22 -13.49
CA ALA A 277 16.00 -21.54 -12.49
C ALA A 277 16.04 -20.54 -11.32
N TRP A 278 15.80 -19.26 -11.57
CA TRP A 278 15.72 -18.25 -10.51
C TRP A 278 14.46 -18.40 -9.65
N SER A 279 13.31 -18.67 -10.27
CA SER A 279 12.07 -18.96 -9.54
C SER A 279 12.21 -20.23 -8.70
N ASP A 280 12.86 -21.27 -9.23
CA ASP A 280 13.14 -22.52 -8.51
C ASP A 280 14.08 -22.27 -7.34
N TYR A 281 15.13 -21.48 -7.53
CA TYR A 281 16.03 -21.07 -6.45
C TYR A 281 15.29 -20.36 -5.31
N PHE A 282 14.38 -19.42 -5.62
CA PHE A 282 13.57 -18.76 -4.60
C PHE A 282 12.62 -19.72 -3.87
N ALA A 283 11.99 -20.64 -4.60
CA ALA A 283 11.10 -21.64 -4.01
C ALA A 283 11.86 -22.60 -3.07
N ASP A 284 13.00 -23.14 -3.53
CA ASP A 284 13.85 -24.06 -2.77
C ASP A 284 14.45 -23.38 -1.53
N THR A 285 15.01 -22.17 -1.70
CA THR A 285 15.58 -21.40 -0.58
C THR A 285 14.53 -21.14 0.50
N ARG A 286 13.31 -20.74 0.11
CA ARG A 286 12.20 -20.53 1.03
C ARG A 286 11.82 -21.82 1.76
N ALA A 287 11.65 -22.93 1.04
CA ALA A 287 11.27 -24.21 1.63
C ALA A 287 12.33 -24.73 2.62
N ARG A 288 13.62 -24.67 2.26
CA ARG A 288 14.72 -25.05 3.15
C ARG A 288 14.80 -24.16 4.38
N THR A 289 14.59 -22.86 4.20
CA THR A 289 14.56 -21.91 5.32
C THR A 289 13.40 -22.20 6.26
N GLU A 290 12.21 -22.45 5.72
CA GLU A 290 11.03 -22.80 6.52
C GLU A 290 11.25 -24.08 7.34
N LEU A 291 11.80 -25.13 6.73
CA LEU A 291 12.15 -26.37 7.44
C LEU A 291 13.18 -26.15 8.55
N ALA A 292 14.24 -25.38 8.26
CA ALA A 292 15.27 -25.06 9.24
C ALA A 292 14.70 -24.24 10.41
N VAL A 293 13.87 -23.24 10.12
CA VAL A 293 13.22 -22.39 11.15
C VAL A 293 12.23 -23.21 11.98
N GLN A 294 11.38 -24.04 11.37
CA GLN A 294 10.46 -24.89 12.12
C GLN A 294 11.21 -25.79 13.10
N SER A 295 12.32 -26.41 12.68
CA SER A 295 13.13 -27.25 13.56
C SER A 295 13.83 -26.47 14.69
N LEU A 296 14.26 -25.24 14.44
CA LEU A 296 14.97 -24.42 15.44
C LEU A 296 14.04 -23.80 16.49
N PHE A 297 12.78 -23.52 16.11
CA PHE A 297 11.81 -22.82 16.95
C PHE A 297 10.64 -23.71 17.39
N GLU A 298 10.73 -25.03 17.19
CA GLU A 298 9.72 -25.98 17.65
C GLU A 298 9.49 -25.87 19.17
N GLY A 299 8.23 -25.82 19.59
CA GLY A 299 7.85 -25.68 21.01
C GLY A 299 8.11 -24.30 21.62
N SER A 300 8.56 -23.32 20.84
CA SER A 300 8.72 -21.95 21.32
C SER A 300 7.36 -21.26 21.44
N GLU A 301 7.08 -20.70 22.61
CA GLU A 301 5.91 -19.85 22.85
C GLU A 301 6.34 -18.38 22.88
N ALA A 302 5.54 -17.52 22.25
CA ALA A 302 5.81 -16.09 22.26
C ALA A 302 5.43 -15.49 23.61
N GLU A 303 6.38 -14.83 24.28
CA GLU A 303 6.10 -14.06 25.47
C GLU A 303 5.22 -12.83 25.13
N PRO A 304 4.29 -12.42 26.01
CA PRO A 304 3.57 -11.18 25.85
C PRO A 304 4.52 -9.99 25.83
N VAL A 305 4.34 -9.12 24.85
CA VAL A 305 5.12 -7.88 24.71
C VAL A 305 4.23 -6.73 24.27
N ASP A 306 4.73 -5.50 24.44
CA ASP A 306 4.02 -4.28 24.05
C ASP A 306 3.69 -4.23 22.54
N GLU A 307 2.67 -3.43 22.20
CA GLU A 307 2.21 -3.21 20.81
C GLU A 307 3.35 -2.74 19.89
N VAL A 308 4.28 -1.93 20.42
CA VAL A 308 5.46 -1.43 19.73
C VAL A 308 6.66 -1.53 20.65
N ARG A 309 7.74 -2.15 20.18
CA ARG A 309 9.01 -2.21 20.90
C ARG A 309 10.14 -1.66 20.05
N LEU A 310 10.97 -0.80 20.62
CA LEU A 310 12.25 -0.46 20.03
C LEU A 310 13.27 -1.56 20.36
N LEU A 311 13.73 -2.29 19.34
CA LEU A 311 14.63 -3.43 19.49
C LEU A 311 16.10 -3.07 19.26
N ASP A 312 16.38 -2.13 18.37
CA ASP A 312 17.74 -1.77 17.97
C ASP A 312 17.80 -0.30 17.56
N TRP A 313 18.85 0.40 17.99
CA TRP A 313 19.11 1.80 17.65
C TRP A 313 20.61 2.11 17.74
N ASP A 314 21.03 3.18 17.07
CA ASP A 314 22.42 3.62 17.07
C ASP A 314 22.72 4.55 18.28
N PRO A 315 23.54 4.15 19.26
CA PRO A 315 23.83 4.99 20.43
C PRO A 315 24.62 6.26 20.11
N ASP A 316 25.31 6.31 18.97
CA ASP A 316 26.09 7.49 18.52
C ASP A 316 25.29 8.34 17.51
N ALA A 317 23.96 8.21 17.47
CA ALA A 317 23.17 8.70 16.35
C ALA A 317 23.33 10.20 16.08
N GLU A 318 23.21 11.02 17.12
CA GLU A 318 23.29 12.48 16.99
C GLU A 318 24.66 12.93 16.48
N ASP A 319 25.75 12.36 17.01
CA ASP A 319 27.11 12.67 16.57
C ASP A 319 27.35 12.25 15.11
N LYS A 320 26.87 11.07 14.69
CA LYS A 320 27.00 10.59 13.30
C LYS A 320 26.24 11.47 12.32
N ILE A 321 25.04 11.92 12.68
CA ILE A 321 24.25 12.84 11.85
C ILE A 321 24.97 14.18 11.72
N LEU A 322 25.45 14.75 12.83
CA LEU A 322 26.18 16.02 12.81
C LEU A 322 27.49 15.92 12.02
N ALA A 323 28.21 14.80 12.12
CA ALA A 323 29.41 14.56 11.32
C ALA A 323 29.09 14.51 9.83
N ALA A 324 28.03 13.79 9.42
CA ALA A 324 27.61 13.75 8.03
C ALA A 324 27.08 15.10 7.52
N ALA A 325 26.46 15.90 8.38
CA ALA A 325 26.05 17.27 8.05
C ALA A 325 27.27 18.16 7.79
N CYS A 326 28.32 18.06 8.63
CA CYS A 326 29.57 18.79 8.44
C CYS A 326 30.37 18.33 7.22
N TYR A 327 30.38 17.01 6.94
CA TYR A 327 31.29 16.39 5.98
C TYR A 327 31.26 17.07 4.60
N VAL A 328 30.06 17.34 4.07
CA VAL A 328 29.87 17.97 2.75
C VAL A 328 30.30 19.44 2.67
N HIS A 329 30.65 20.04 3.80
CA HIS A 329 31.08 21.44 3.93
C HIS A 329 32.54 21.58 4.38
N THR A 330 33.29 20.47 4.40
CA THR A 330 34.71 20.46 4.77
C THR A 330 35.52 19.68 3.75
N SER A 331 36.84 19.84 3.77
CA SER A 331 37.77 18.96 3.05
C SER A 331 38.41 17.92 3.97
N LEU A 332 37.86 17.74 5.17
CA LEU A 332 38.39 16.82 6.18
C LEU A 332 37.87 15.40 5.94
N PRO A 333 38.70 14.37 6.18
CA PRO A 333 38.24 12.99 6.30
C PRO A 333 37.16 12.81 7.38
N GLU A 334 36.25 11.83 7.19
CA GLU A 334 35.07 11.64 8.03
C GLU A 334 35.42 11.38 9.51
N ASP A 335 36.48 10.63 9.77
CA ASP A 335 36.99 10.35 11.11
C ASP A 335 37.40 11.64 11.86
N GLN A 336 38.03 12.59 11.15
CA GLN A 336 38.41 13.88 11.71
C GLN A 336 37.19 14.77 11.98
N VAL A 337 36.20 14.75 11.08
CA VAL A 337 34.94 15.48 11.28
C VAL A 337 34.20 14.94 12.50
N LEU A 338 34.08 13.62 12.64
CA LEU A 338 33.43 12.98 13.79
C LEU A 338 34.19 13.28 15.09
N ALA A 339 35.52 13.21 15.08
CA ALA A 339 36.33 13.59 16.24
C ALA A 339 36.08 15.05 16.65
N ARG A 340 35.95 15.96 15.68
CA ARG A 340 35.61 17.36 15.95
C ARG A 340 34.22 17.51 16.55
N VAL A 341 33.21 16.83 16.01
CA VAL A 341 31.84 16.84 16.53
C VAL A 341 31.78 16.36 17.99
N ARG A 342 32.51 15.29 18.33
CA ARG A 342 32.57 14.76 19.70
C ARG A 342 33.14 15.76 20.72
N THR A 343 33.98 16.70 20.28
CA THR A 343 34.52 17.78 21.13
C THR A 343 33.63 19.02 21.22
N MET A 344 32.52 19.07 20.48
CA MET A 344 31.60 20.21 20.54
C MET A 344 30.86 20.25 21.87
N SER A 345 30.54 21.47 22.31
CA SER A 345 29.55 21.70 23.36
C SER A 345 28.14 21.40 22.86
N ASP A 346 27.20 21.20 23.78
CA ASP A 346 25.80 20.95 23.45
C ASP A 346 25.17 22.12 22.66
N ASP A 347 25.56 23.36 22.97
CA ASP A 347 25.11 24.54 22.22
C ASP A 347 25.60 24.54 20.77
N GLN A 348 26.85 24.12 20.54
CA GLN A 348 27.41 23.99 19.19
C GLN A 348 26.71 22.87 18.41
N ARG A 349 26.50 21.71 19.04
CA ARG A 349 25.74 20.60 18.45
C ARG A 349 24.31 21.03 18.09
N ALA A 350 23.61 21.67 19.00
CA ALA A 350 22.25 22.15 18.80
C ALA A 350 22.17 23.24 17.72
N SER A 351 23.14 24.15 17.67
CA SER A 351 23.22 25.18 16.63
C SER A 351 23.46 24.57 15.25
N LEU A 352 24.36 23.59 15.14
CA LEU A 352 24.64 22.87 13.91
C LEU A 352 23.40 22.08 13.43
N LEU A 353 22.73 21.37 14.35
CA LEU A 353 21.50 20.65 14.03
C LEU A 353 20.40 21.58 13.52
N ARG A 354 20.17 22.72 14.20
CA ARG A 354 19.20 23.74 13.77
C ARG A 354 19.52 24.29 12.39
N ALA A 355 20.80 24.59 12.11
CA ALA A 355 21.24 25.06 10.80
C ALA A 355 21.00 24.01 9.71
N TYR A 356 21.24 22.73 10.00
CA TYR A 356 21.06 21.64 9.03
C TYR A 356 19.59 21.31 8.74
N VAL A 357 18.75 21.34 9.77
CA VAL A 357 17.31 21.06 9.65
C VAL A 357 16.56 22.23 9.01
N GLY A 358 16.97 23.46 9.33
CA GLY A 358 16.36 24.69 8.85
C GLY A 358 14.93 24.91 9.37
N GLU A 359 14.27 25.92 8.80
CA GLU A 359 12.88 26.26 9.12
C GLU A 359 11.92 25.42 8.26
N ARG A 360 11.39 24.35 8.86
CA ARG A 360 10.46 23.44 8.18
C ARG A 360 9.05 24.03 8.16
N ALA A 361 8.71 24.80 7.12
CA ALA A 361 7.37 25.39 6.93
C ALA A 361 6.26 24.37 6.67
N ASN A 362 6.59 23.16 6.20
CA ASN A 362 5.66 22.05 6.08
C ASN A 362 6.39 20.71 6.17
N ARG A 363 5.67 19.63 6.49
CA ARG A 363 6.23 18.27 6.64
C ARG A 363 6.99 17.73 5.42
N ARG A 364 6.80 18.29 4.21
CA ARG A 364 7.53 17.87 3.00
C ARG A 364 8.94 18.45 2.94
N HIS A 365 9.24 19.49 3.72
CA HIS A 365 10.61 19.97 3.93
C HIS A 365 11.31 18.97 4.84
N LYS A 366 11.89 17.93 4.24
CA LYS A 366 12.63 16.87 4.94
C LYS A 366 14.08 17.32 5.13
N PRO A 367 14.70 17.04 6.30
CA PRO A 367 16.13 17.19 6.45
C PRO A 367 16.92 16.38 5.40
N GLY A 368 18.16 16.81 5.17
CA GLY A 368 19.05 16.18 4.19
C GLY A 368 19.48 14.76 4.56
N ARG A 369 20.30 14.16 3.70
CA ARG A 369 20.73 12.75 3.79
C ARG A 369 21.60 12.41 4.99
N ALA A 370 22.07 13.38 5.78
CA ALA A 370 22.80 13.09 7.02
C ALA A 370 21.97 12.22 7.99
N PHE A 371 20.64 12.43 8.00
CA PHE A 371 19.69 11.63 8.78
C PHE A 371 19.55 10.16 8.31
N GLU A 372 20.18 9.78 7.20
CA GLU A 372 20.23 8.38 6.75
C GLU A 372 21.32 7.57 7.48
N ARG A 373 22.21 8.22 8.25
CA ARG A 373 23.32 7.57 8.95
C ARG A 373 22.94 6.75 10.17
N CYS A 374 21.71 6.90 10.67
CA CYS A 374 21.26 6.27 11.91
C CYS A 374 19.92 5.59 11.68
N SER A 375 19.75 4.39 12.23
CA SER A 375 18.56 3.58 12.05
C SER A 375 17.95 3.13 13.37
N TYR A 376 16.68 2.76 13.27
CA TYR A 376 15.87 2.19 14.33
C TYR A 376 15.24 0.91 13.80
N ARG A 377 15.12 -0.11 14.65
CA ARG A 377 14.34 -1.32 14.37
C ARG A 377 13.28 -1.51 15.43
N PHE A 378 12.04 -1.65 14.98
CA PHE A 378 10.89 -1.85 15.83
C PHE A 378 10.26 -3.21 15.56
N ASP A 379 9.81 -3.88 16.62
CA ASP A 379 8.83 -4.97 16.53
C ASP A 379 7.44 -4.40 16.81
N VAL A 380 6.48 -4.71 15.94
CA VAL A 380 5.14 -4.12 15.96
C VAL A 380 4.10 -5.22 15.89
N LEU A 381 3.10 -5.15 16.77
CA LEU A 381 1.93 -6.01 16.79
C LEU A 381 0.65 -5.18 16.66
N SER A 382 0.25 -4.87 15.42
CA SER A 382 -0.96 -4.09 15.14
C SER A 382 -1.96 -4.89 14.32
N ASP A 383 -3.19 -4.40 14.17
CA ASP A 383 -4.16 -4.98 13.24
C ASP A 383 -3.63 -4.97 11.79
N TYR A 384 -4.08 -5.94 10.99
CA TYR A 384 -3.68 -6.08 9.59
C TYR A 384 -4.05 -4.85 8.75
N GLY A 385 -5.11 -4.12 9.11
CA GLY A 385 -5.48 -2.85 8.50
C GLY A 385 -4.39 -1.78 8.65
N ALA A 386 -3.84 -1.61 9.86
CA ALA A 386 -2.72 -0.72 10.14
C ALA A 386 -1.43 -1.16 9.44
N PHE A 387 -1.12 -2.46 9.41
CA PHE A 387 0.02 -3.00 8.65
C PHE A 387 -0.08 -2.62 7.16
N ARG A 388 -1.24 -2.82 6.53
CA ARG A 388 -1.47 -2.47 5.11
C ARG A 388 -1.20 -0.99 4.83
N ASP A 389 -1.51 -0.11 5.78
CA ASP A 389 -1.29 1.32 5.66
C ASP A 389 0.19 1.70 5.88
N LEU A 390 0.88 1.06 6.85
CA LEU A 390 2.30 1.26 7.15
C LEU A 390 3.23 0.68 6.09
N GLN A 391 2.84 -0.42 5.45
CA GLN A 391 3.58 -1.08 4.36
C GLN A 391 3.79 -0.20 3.12
N ARG A 392 3.00 0.89 3.00
CA ARG A 392 3.12 1.87 1.91
C ARG A 392 4.38 2.74 1.99
N HIS A 393 5.17 2.70 3.06
CA HIS A 393 6.45 3.39 3.12
C HIS A 393 7.54 2.49 2.55
N ARG A 394 7.88 2.68 1.28
CA ARG A 394 8.67 1.70 0.51
C ARG A 394 10.18 1.80 0.66
N MET A 395 10.69 2.95 1.11
CA MET A 395 12.13 3.14 1.27
C MET A 395 12.69 2.49 2.54
N LEU A 396 11.83 2.02 3.44
CA LEU A 396 12.22 1.30 4.65
C LEU A 396 12.13 -0.22 4.47
N THR A 397 12.68 -0.96 5.44
CA THR A 397 12.58 -2.42 5.50
C THR A 397 11.39 -2.81 6.39
N ILE A 398 10.51 -3.65 5.87
CA ILE A 398 9.46 -4.30 6.66
C ILE A 398 9.50 -5.79 6.36
N ASP A 399 9.61 -6.57 7.42
CA ASP A 399 9.47 -8.02 7.38
C ASP A 399 8.26 -8.40 8.24
N TRP A 400 7.42 -9.31 7.78
CA TRP A 400 6.18 -9.66 8.48
C TRP A 400 5.97 -11.16 8.59
N GLN A 401 5.31 -11.56 9.67
CA GLN A 401 4.89 -12.93 9.88
C GLN A 401 3.62 -13.25 9.07
N PRO A 402 3.30 -14.53 8.82
CA PRO A 402 2.04 -14.90 8.18
C PRO A 402 0.80 -14.40 8.96
N LEU A 403 -0.25 -13.99 8.22
CA LEU A 403 -1.50 -13.54 8.83
C LEU A 403 -2.22 -14.72 9.52
N THR A 404 -2.59 -14.55 10.79
CA THR A 404 -3.28 -15.55 11.61
C THR A 404 -4.24 -14.86 12.59
N PRO A 405 -5.36 -15.49 12.99
CA PRO A 405 -6.19 -14.97 14.08
C PRO A 405 -5.56 -15.09 15.47
N ASP A 406 -4.45 -15.83 15.62
CA ASP A 406 -3.89 -16.26 16.91
C ASP A 406 -3.38 -15.10 17.80
N HIS A 407 -3.13 -13.92 17.24
CA HIS A 407 -2.71 -12.73 17.99
C HIS A 407 -3.89 -11.90 18.53
N GLY A 408 -5.11 -12.41 18.42
CA GLY A 408 -6.33 -11.70 18.78
C GLY A 408 -6.59 -10.49 17.89
N TYR A 409 -7.66 -9.75 18.18
CA TYR A 409 -8.10 -8.62 17.35
C TYR A 409 -8.29 -7.34 18.18
N VAL A 410 -8.46 -6.22 17.46
CA VAL A 410 -8.84 -4.92 18.01
C VAL A 410 -10.24 -4.57 17.50
N ARG A 411 -11.16 -4.25 18.42
CA ARG A 411 -12.45 -3.66 18.09
C ARG A 411 -12.43 -2.15 18.35
N PRO A 412 -12.83 -1.30 17.39
CA PRO A 412 -12.92 0.14 17.63
C PRO A 412 -14.06 0.48 18.61
N GLY A 413 -13.83 1.40 19.54
CA GLY A 413 -14.85 1.81 20.52
C GLY A 413 -16.15 2.33 19.90
N LEU A 414 -16.07 2.94 18.70
CA LEU A 414 -17.24 3.40 17.95
C LEU A 414 -18.19 2.25 17.54
N VAL A 415 -17.68 1.02 17.42
CA VAL A 415 -18.50 -0.18 17.19
C VAL A 415 -19.31 -0.51 18.44
N ASP A 416 -18.72 -0.35 19.63
CA ASP A 416 -19.42 -0.54 20.91
C ASP A 416 -20.48 0.54 21.13
N GLU A 417 -20.12 1.80 20.88
CA GLU A 417 -21.02 2.95 21.01
C GLU A 417 -22.25 2.86 20.07
N ALA A 418 -22.06 2.29 18.87
CA ALA A 418 -23.14 2.03 17.91
C ALA A 418 -23.97 0.76 18.21
N GLY A 419 -23.67 0.03 19.28
CA GLY A 419 -24.39 -1.20 19.64
C GLY A 419 -24.11 -2.39 18.71
N CYS A 420 -22.97 -2.39 18.00
CA CYS A 420 -22.60 -3.43 17.04
C CYS A 420 -21.63 -4.48 17.62
N THR A 421 -21.41 -4.51 18.94
CA THR A 421 -20.45 -5.40 19.61
C THR A 421 -20.64 -6.86 19.23
N GLU A 422 -21.85 -7.42 19.41
CA GLU A 422 -22.13 -8.84 19.13
C GLU A 422 -21.93 -9.19 17.65
N VAL A 423 -22.47 -8.36 16.74
CA VAL A 423 -22.33 -8.55 15.28
C VAL A 423 -20.86 -8.54 14.86
N TYR A 424 -20.06 -7.66 15.44
CA TYR A 424 -18.63 -7.56 15.16
C TYR A 424 -17.87 -8.80 15.66
N ASP A 425 -18.13 -9.20 16.90
CA ASP A 425 -17.42 -10.32 17.53
C ASP A 425 -17.77 -11.66 16.88
N GLU A 426 -19.05 -11.91 16.58
CA GLU A 426 -19.48 -13.12 15.86
C GLU A 426 -18.85 -13.22 14.46
N ALA A 427 -18.67 -12.10 13.76
CA ALA A 427 -18.01 -12.08 12.46
C ALA A 427 -16.52 -12.45 12.59
N LEU A 428 -15.84 -11.97 13.63
CA LEU A 428 -14.44 -12.31 13.87
C LEU A 428 -14.28 -13.76 14.36
N GLU A 429 -15.13 -14.24 15.26
CA GLU A 429 -15.14 -15.65 15.66
C GLU A 429 -15.34 -16.58 14.47
N ARG A 430 -16.26 -16.24 13.55
CA ARG A 430 -16.47 -16.95 12.29
C ARG A 430 -15.22 -16.93 11.41
N SER A 431 -14.56 -15.79 11.31
CA SER A 431 -13.29 -15.61 10.59
C SER A 431 -12.19 -16.53 11.13
N ALA A 432 -11.97 -16.57 12.45
CA ALA A 432 -11.00 -17.46 13.08
C ALA A 432 -11.37 -18.95 12.92
N ALA A 433 -12.63 -19.31 13.17
CA ALA A 433 -13.11 -20.69 13.04
C ALA A 433 -12.96 -21.22 11.61
N LEU A 434 -13.16 -20.35 10.60
CA LEU A 434 -12.91 -20.68 9.21
C LEU A 434 -11.42 -20.86 8.96
N TYR A 435 -10.55 -19.94 9.40
CA TYR A 435 -9.09 -20.08 9.28
C TYR A 435 -8.59 -21.43 9.82
N HIS A 436 -8.98 -21.81 11.05
CA HIS A 436 -8.54 -23.07 11.66
C HIS A 436 -9.08 -24.31 10.94
N ALA A 437 -10.26 -24.22 10.33
CA ALA A 437 -10.81 -25.30 9.51
C ALA A 437 -10.07 -25.47 8.18
N LEU A 438 -9.61 -24.37 7.58
CA LEU A 438 -8.88 -24.38 6.30
C LEU A 438 -7.41 -24.80 6.46
N ARG A 439 -6.74 -24.34 7.53
CA ARG A 439 -5.28 -24.46 7.71
C ARG A 439 -4.69 -25.87 7.52
N PRO A 440 -5.32 -26.98 7.96
CA PRO A 440 -4.75 -28.32 7.79
C PRO A 440 -4.65 -28.78 6.33
N GLU A 441 -5.57 -28.35 5.46
CA GLU A 441 -5.66 -28.78 4.06
C GLU A 441 -5.16 -27.69 3.10
N PHE A 442 -5.33 -26.42 3.48
CA PHE A 442 -5.02 -25.24 2.67
C PHE A 442 -4.26 -24.18 3.51
N PRO A 443 -3.03 -24.45 3.99
CA PRO A 443 -2.32 -23.56 4.91
C PRO A 443 -2.10 -22.15 4.34
N GLU A 444 -1.81 -22.06 3.05
CA GLU A 444 -1.55 -20.78 2.38
C GLU A 444 -2.82 -19.97 2.13
N GLN A 445 -3.91 -20.65 1.75
CA GLN A 445 -5.21 -20.05 1.45
C GLN A 445 -6.05 -19.78 2.71
N ALA A 446 -5.78 -20.47 3.83
CA ALA A 446 -6.49 -20.25 5.10
C ALA A 446 -6.48 -18.77 5.50
N ARG A 447 -5.37 -18.08 5.20
CA ARG A 447 -5.18 -16.65 5.46
C ARG A 447 -6.22 -15.75 4.79
N TYR A 448 -6.86 -16.18 3.69
CA TYR A 448 -7.97 -15.45 3.09
C TYR A 448 -9.14 -15.24 4.06
N ALA A 449 -9.35 -16.17 4.99
CA ALA A 449 -10.43 -16.09 5.97
C ALA A 449 -10.19 -15.04 7.06
N VAL A 450 -8.96 -14.55 7.25
CA VAL A 450 -8.60 -13.71 8.40
C VAL A 450 -9.00 -12.26 8.17
N SER A 451 -9.79 -11.72 9.11
CA SER A 451 -10.30 -10.35 9.08
C SER A 451 -9.24 -9.30 9.43
N MET A 452 -9.38 -8.09 8.88
CA MET A 452 -8.39 -7.01 9.04
C MET A 452 -8.19 -6.56 10.49
N ALA A 453 -9.14 -6.82 11.39
CA ALA A 453 -9.07 -6.51 12.81
C ALA A 453 -8.05 -7.38 13.57
N TYR A 454 -7.70 -8.56 13.04
CA TYR A 454 -6.71 -9.43 13.66
C TYR A 454 -5.32 -8.82 13.61
N ARG A 455 -4.58 -8.99 14.70
CA ARG A 455 -3.22 -8.49 14.84
C ARG A 455 -2.24 -9.35 14.02
N MET A 456 -1.23 -8.69 13.46
CA MET A 456 -0.10 -9.31 12.78
C MET A 456 1.19 -8.72 13.34
N ARG A 457 2.20 -9.58 13.50
CA ARG A 457 3.54 -9.16 13.90
C ARG A 457 4.40 -8.83 12.68
N TYR A 458 5.09 -7.70 12.74
CA TYR A 458 6.04 -7.27 11.73
C TYR A 458 7.16 -6.41 12.32
N SER A 459 8.35 -6.57 11.76
CA SER A 459 9.53 -5.76 12.06
C SER A 459 9.59 -4.60 11.08
N MET A 460 9.80 -3.38 11.58
CA MET A 460 10.06 -2.19 10.77
C MET A 460 11.45 -1.66 11.08
N GLN A 461 12.31 -1.57 10.06
CA GLN A 461 13.62 -0.94 10.17
C GLN A 461 13.75 0.24 9.20
N PHE A 462 14.10 1.40 9.75
CA PHE A 462 14.20 2.63 8.98
C PHE A 462 15.22 3.60 9.57
N ASN A 463 15.78 4.46 8.72
CA ASN A 463 16.66 5.52 9.17
C ASN A 463 15.90 6.72 9.75
N ALA A 464 16.60 7.64 10.43
CA ALA A 464 15.97 8.82 11.03
C ALA A 464 15.27 9.73 10.00
N ARG A 465 15.75 9.77 8.75
CA ARG A 465 15.13 10.54 7.66
C ARG A 465 13.77 9.96 7.25
N GLU A 466 13.70 8.64 7.19
CA GLU A 466 12.47 7.87 6.96
C GLU A 466 11.52 7.98 8.15
N ALA A 467 12.04 7.95 9.39
CA ALA A 467 11.26 8.16 10.61
C ALA A 467 10.52 9.50 10.57
N ILE A 468 11.22 10.61 10.29
CA ILE A 468 10.60 11.94 10.16
C ILE A 468 9.46 11.91 9.15
N HIS A 469 9.68 11.29 7.98
CA HIS A 469 8.66 11.23 6.95
C HIS A 469 7.42 10.43 7.38
N MET A 470 7.65 9.23 7.89
CA MET A 470 6.60 8.28 8.21
C MET A 470 5.81 8.72 9.44
N LEU A 471 6.49 9.07 10.53
CA LEU A 471 5.86 9.39 11.80
C LEU A 471 5.00 10.67 11.71
N GLU A 472 5.49 11.72 11.05
CA GLU A 472 4.70 12.95 10.85
C GLU A 472 3.51 12.74 9.90
N LEU A 473 3.67 11.92 8.86
CA LEU A 473 2.57 11.61 7.96
C LEU A 473 1.50 10.76 8.67
N ARG A 474 1.93 9.77 9.45
CA ARG A 474 1.04 8.78 10.05
C ARG A 474 0.45 9.19 11.38
N SER A 475 1.03 10.15 12.09
CA SER A 475 0.39 10.78 13.25
C SER A 475 -0.67 11.82 12.89
N SER A 476 -0.70 12.30 11.64
CA SER A 476 -1.64 13.35 11.19
C SER A 476 -3.11 13.03 11.55
N PRO A 477 -3.96 14.05 11.78
CA PRO A 477 -5.35 13.84 12.17
C PRO A 477 -6.14 12.93 11.24
N GLN A 478 -5.90 13.00 9.92
CA GLN A 478 -6.56 12.15 8.92
C GLN A 478 -6.09 10.68 8.97
N GLY A 479 -5.12 10.37 9.83
CA GLY A 479 -4.60 9.04 10.02
C GLY A 479 -5.60 8.10 10.71
N HIS A 480 -5.59 6.82 10.35
CA HIS A 480 -6.37 5.82 11.07
C HIS A 480 -5.86 5.72 12.53
N PRO A 481 -6.75 5.63 13.54
CA PRO A 481 -6.35 5.59 14.95
C PRO A 481 -5.29 4.54 15.27
N ALA A 482 -5.38 3.35 14.67
CA ALA A 482 -4.44 2.26 14.95
C ALA A 482 -2.98 2.59 14.57
N TYR A 483 -2.69 2.96 13.31
CA TYR A 483 -1.32 3.31 12.94
C TYR A 483 -0.87 4.66 13.52
N ARG A 484 -1.80 5.53 13.95
CA ARG A 484 -1.47 6.75 14.68
C ARG A 484 -0.84 6.42 16.04
N ARG A 485 -1.42 5.48 16.78
CA ARG A 485 -0.83 4.98 18.04
C ARG A 485 0.57 4.42 17.81
N VAL A 486 0.75 3.59 16.79
CA VAL A 486 2.06 3.05 16.42
C VAL A 486 3.08 4.16 16.14
N ALA A 487 2.71 5.17 15.33
CA ALA A 487 3.60 6.27 15.00
C ALA A 487 3.95 7.16 16.22
N LEU A 488 2.98 7.42 17.10
CA LEU A 488 3.23 8.19 18.32
C LEU A 488 4.14 7.43 19.28
N GLU A 489 3.94 6.13 19.42
CA GLU A 489 4.76 5.30 20.30
C GLU A 489 6.19 5.15 19.77
N MET A 490 6.37 4.97 18.45
CA MET A 490 7.70 5.00 17.85
C MET A 490 8.43 6.33 18.11
N HIS A 491 7.73 7.47 18.01
CA HIS A 491 8.32 8.78 18.31
C HIS A 491 8.73 8.89 19.78
N ARG A 492 7.87 8.45 20.70
CA ARG A 492 8.18 8.41 22.14
C ARG A 492 9.40 7.56 22.42
N LEU A 493 9.46 6.35 21.88
CA LEU A 493 10.58 5.41 22.08
C LEU A 493 11.90 5.96 21.52
N ILE A 494 11.88 6.68 20.39
CA ILE A 494 13.07 7.37 19.85
C ILE A 494 13.57 8.46 20.82
N GLY A 495 12.66 9.26 21.36
CA GLY A 495 13.05 10.36 22.26
C GLY A 495 13.47 9.89 23.66
N GLU A 496 12.75 8.92 24.21
CA GLU A 496 12.84 8.52 25.62
C GLU A 496 13.73 7.29 25.82
N GLN A 497 13.50 6.20 25.09
CA GLN A 497 14.25 4.95 25.27
C GLN A 497 15.61 4.98 24.56
N ALA A 498 15.65 5.42 23.29
CA ALA A 498 16.94 5.60 22.60
C ALA A 498 17.72 6.81 23.12
N GLY A 499 17.04 7.77 23.76
CA GLY A 499 17.66 8.99 24.27
C GLY A 499 17.95 10.04 23.19
N HIS A 500 17.47 9.86 21.96
CA HIS A 500 17.73 10.76 20.82
C HIS A 500 16.78 11.97 20.83
N ARG A 501 16.82 12.73 21.93
CA ARG A 501 15.90 13.84 22.18
C ARG A 501 15.96 14.91 21.09
N ALA A 502 17.16 15.20 20.56
CA ALA A 502 17.29 16.21 19.51
C ALA A 502 16.66 15.71 18.21
N LEU A 503 16.80 14.42 17.89
CA LEU A 503 16.19 13.81 16.70
C LEU A 503 14.66 13.70 16.81
N ALA A 504 14.13 13.42 18.01
CA ALA A 504 12.70 13.46 18.27
C ALA A 504 12.13 14.88 18.17
N ALA A 505 12.88 15.89 18.65
CA ALA A 505 12.46 17.29 18.66
C ALA A 505 12.38 17.91 17.25
N VAL A 506 13.17 17.43 16.29
CA VAL A 506 13.10 17.94 14.90
C VAL A 506 11.86 17.45 14.14
N MET A 507 11.11 16.47 14.68
CA MET A 507 9.82 16.00 14.13
C MET A 507 8.68 16.95 14.50
N THR A 508 8.75 18.20 14.04
CA THR A 508 7.86 19.28 14.46
C THR A 508 6.43 19.20 13.91
N HIS A 509 6.13 18.26 13.01
CA HIS A 509 4.79 18.12 12.42
C HIS A 509 4.02 16.89 12.94
N MET A 510 4.45 16.33 14.07
CA MET A 510 3.70 15.29 14.78
C MET A 510 2.38 15.84 15.31
N THR A 511 1.32 15.03 15.30
CA THR A 511 0.01 15.42 15.85
C THR A 511 -0.47 14.39 16.87
N THR A 512 -0.56 14.78 18.13
CA THR A 512 -0.96 13.91 19.25
C THR A 512 -2.48 13.88 19.44
N ALA A 513 -3.16 15.01 19.28
CA ALA A 513 -4.63 15.10 19.37
C ALA A 513 -5.30 14.79 18.02
N ALA A 514 -6.51 14.23 18.05
CA ALA A 514 -7.37 14.09 16.87
C ALA A 514 -8.70 14.82 17.10
N PRO A 515 -9.25 15.49 16.08
CA PRO A 515 -10.63 15.98 16.14
C PRO A 515 -11.62 14.82 16.05
N GLU A 516 -12.86 15.05 16.47
CA GLU A 516 -13.94 14.05 16.42
C GLU A 516 -14.22 13.54 15.00
N LEU A 517 -14.14 14.42 13.99
CA LEU A 517 -14.18 14.04 12.58
C LEU A 517 -12.83 14.30 11.92
N GLU A 518 -12.01 13.25 11.83
CA GLU A 518 -10.62 13.27 11.38
C GLU A 518 -10.42 13.89 9.99
N ARG A 519 -11.45 13.83 9.13
CA ARG A 519 -11.40 14.27 7.72
C ARG A 519 -12.21 15.52 7.41
N LEU A 520 -12.95 16.09 8.36
CA LEU A 520 -13.86 17.21 8.10
C LEU A 520 -13.12 18.41 7.49
N GLU A 521 -12.01 18.83 8.10
CA GLU A 521 -11.22 19.96 7.58
C GLU A 521 -10.61 19.71 6.19
N SER A 522 -10.24 18.46 5.87
CA SER A 522 -9.76 18.13 4.52
C SER A 522 -10.88 18.20 3.49
N GLU A 523 -12.08 17.75 3.86
CA GLU A 523 -13.26 17.83 2.99
C GLU A 523 -13.70 19.30 2.80
N ARG A 524 -13.66 20.13 3.84
CA ARG A 524 -13.87 21.60 3.73
C ARG A 524 -12.92 22.22 2.72
N ARG A 525 -11.62 21.93 2.82
CA ARG A 525 -10.59 22.44 1.88
C ARG A 525 -10.78 21.93 0.46
N ALA A 526 -11.18 20.67 0.29
CA ALA A 526 -11.47 20.10 -1.02
C ALA A 526 -12.71 20.74 -1.65
N ALA A 527 -13.78 20.96 -0.89
CA ALA A 527 -14.99 21.63 -1.33
C ALA A 527 -14.72 23.09 -1.72
N ALA A 528 -13.96 23.83 -0.90
CA ALA A 528 -13.59 25.21 -1.21
C ALA A 528 -12.87 25.35 -2.55
N ARG A 529 -12.01 24.39 -2.91
CA ARG A 529 -11.31 24.33 -4.21
C ARG A 529 -12.20 23.94 -5.40
N ARG A 530 -13.37 23.32 -5.16
CA ARG A 530 -14.35 22.97 -6.19
C ARG A 530 -15.30 24.11 -6.51
N THR A 531 -15.35 25.16 -5.67
CA THR A 531 -16.08 26.38 -5.99
C THR A 531 -15.44 27.00 -7.23
N PRO A 532 -16.19 27.25 -8.31
CA PRO A 532 -15.62 27.88 -9.50
C PRO A 532 -15.01 29.22 -9.10
N VAL A 533 -13.77 29.48 -9.53
CA VAL A 533 -13.27 30.85 -9.61
C VAL A 533 -14.14 31.54 -10.65
N ASP A 534 -14.78 32.64 -10.26
CA ASP A 534 -15.71 33.44 -11.05
C ASP A 534 -15.35 33.49 -12.55
N GLU A 535 -16.32 33.16 -13.40
CA GLU A 535 -16.34 33.66 -14.77
C GLU A 535 -16.28 35.19 -14.70
N PRO A 536 -15.35 35.86 -15.40
CA PRO A 536 -15.40 37.31 -15.47
C PRO A 536 -16.67 37.71 -16.23
N SER A 537 -17.62 38.26 -15.48
CA SER A 537 -18.72 39.06 -16.02
C SER A 537 -18.16 40.13 -16.97
N SER A 538 -18.32 39.93 -18.27
CA SER A 538 -18.29 41.01 -19.25
C SER A 538 -19.68 41.26 -19.82
N THR A 539 -20.56 41.75 -18.95
CA THR A 539 -21.51 42.76 -19.43
C THR A 539 -20.74 44.07 -19.46
N LEU A 540 -20.49 44.63 -20.65
CA LEU A 540 -20.55 46.07 -20.96
C LEU A 540 -20.13 46.35 -22.41
N LEU A 541 -21.14 46.81 -23.17
CA LEU A 541 -21.17 47.53 -24.46
C LEU A 541 -20.90 46.74 -25.75
#